data_AF-Q8XUD1-F1
#
_entry.id   AF-Q8XUD1-F1
#
_cell.length_a   1.000
_cell.length_b   1.000
_cell.length_c   1.000
_cell.angle_alpha   90.00
_cell.angle_beta   90.00
_cell.angle_gamma   90.00
#
_symmetry.space_group_name_H-M   'P 1'
#
loop_
_entity.id
_entity.type
_entity.pdbx_description
1 polymer ?
#
loop_
_entity_poly.entity_id
_entity_poly.type
_entity_poly.pdbx_seq_one_letter_code
_entity_poly.pdbx_strand_id
1 'polypeptide(L)'
;MPGFGHNIGLTAARASMRAAPPTGDYMKFAASLAAGAVLAGLALSAAPAQAAIDAARAQAIASQNACLGCHAVDRKLVGPSYQDVAAKYKGDAGAQAKLVQKVRQGGLGVWGQIPMPANPKISDADLKTVIDWVLAGAPAK
;
A
#
# COMPACT_ATOMS: atom_id res chain seq x y z
N MET A 1 -8.02 51.30 -8.23
CA MET A 1 -9.46 51.48 -8.54
C MET A 1 -10.06 50.11 -8.84
N PRO A 2 -10.84 49.49 -7.94
CA PRO A 2 -11.67 48.33 -8.27
C PRO A 2 -13.13 48.78 -8.46
N GLY A 3 -13.74 48.40 -9.59
CA GLY A 3 -15.12 48.75 -9.93
C GLY A 3 -15.94 47.52 -10.34
N PHE A 4 -17.00 47.27 -9.55
CA PHE A 4 -18.36 46.79 -9.88
C PHE A 4 -18.56 45.83 -11.07
N GLY A 5 -19.23 44.68 -10.97
CA GLY A 5 -20.32 44.29 -10.08
C GLY A 5 -21.61 44.14 -10.90
N HIS A 6 -22.14 42.91 -11.03
CA HIS A 6 -23.52 42.65 -11.42
C HIS A 6 -24.10 41.50 -10.58
N ASN A 7 -25.14 41.85 -9.81
CA ASN A 7 -25.99 41.01 -8.97
C ASN A 7 -27.29 40.70 -9.72
N ILE A 8 -27.80 39.46 -9.59
CA ILE A 8 -29.23 39.07 -9.50
C ILE A 8 -29.25 37.54 -9.29
N GLY A 9 -29.90 36.91 -8.30
CA GLY A 9 -30.95 37.30 -7.36
C GLY A 9 -32.13 36.32 -7.50
N LEU A 10 -32.39 35.48 -6.48
CA LEU A 10 -33.63 34.74 -6.11
C LEU A 10 -33.26 33.37 -5.49
N THR A 11 -33.82 32.82 -4.42
CA THR A 11 -34.72 33.25 -3.34
C THR A 11 -34.68 32.10 -2.32
N ALA A 12 -34.55 32.41 -1.04
CA ALA A 12 -34.74 31.45 0.04
C ALA A 12 -36.24 31.28 0.35
N ALA A 13 -36.68 30.07 0.71
CA ALA A 13 -37.85 29.88 1.56
C ALA A 13 -37.79 28.54 2.32
N ARG A 14 -38.02 28.65 3.63
CA ARG A 14 -38.09 27.60 4.66
C ARG A 14 -39.48 26.94 4.68
N ALA A 15 -39.56 25.68 5.10
CA ALA A 15 -40.58 25.09 5.99
C ALA A 15 -40.21 23.60 6.18
N SER A 16 -39.72 23.12 7.33
CA SER A 16 -40.40 22.92 8.63
C SER A 16 -41.70 22.13 8.50
N MET A 17 -41.63 20.81 8.66
CA MET A 17 -42.77 19.99 9.07
C MET A 17 -42.28 18.90 10.03
N ARG A 18 -42.41 19.19 11.32
CA ARG A 18 -42.65 18.18 12.36
C ARG A 18 -44.15 17.91 12.36
N ALA A 19 -44.57 16.64 12.31
CA ALA A 19 -45.91 16.22 12.69
C ALA A 19 -45.79 15.10 13.73
N ALA A 20 -46.60 15.25 14.78
CA ALA A 20 -46.60 14.50 16.04
C ALA A 20 -47.45 13.20 15.93
N PRO A 21 -47.50 12.35 16.98
CA PRO A 21 -47.83 10.93 16.88
C PRO A 21 -49.34 10.64 16.99
N PRO A 22 -49.83 9.47 16.50
CA PRO A 22 -51.12 8.95 16.89
C PRO A 22 -51.05 8.32 18.28
N THR A 23 -51.87 8.87 19.18
CA THR A 23 -52.20 8.36 20.50
C THR A 23 -53.04 7.08 20.41
N GLY A 24 -52.67 6.07 21.18
CA GLY A 24 -53.58 5.26 22.01
C GLY A 24 -54.60 4.35 21.32
N ASP A 25 -54.72 3.15 21.88
CA ASP A 25 -55.69 2.08 21.55
C ASP A 25 -55.41 1.41 20.21
N TYR A 26 -54.87 0.18 20.21
CA TYR A 26 -55.59 -1.07 19.85
C TYR A 26 -54.75 -2.24 20.38
N MET A 27 -54.65 -2.34 21.69
CA MET A 27 -54.36 -3.62 22.34
C MET A 27 -55.41 -4.63 21.86
N LYS A 28 -54.98 -5.62 21.07
CA LYS A 28 -55.45 -7.02 21.02
C LYS A 28 -55.18 -7.61 19.64
N PHE A 29 -54.03 -8.26 19.49
CA PHE A 29 -53.96 -9.66 19.07
C PHE A 29 -52.57 -10.16 19.50
N ALA A 30 -52.50 -10.51 20.78
CA ALA A 30 -51.45 -11.39 21.26
C ALA A 30 -51.65 -12.76 20.61
N ALA A 31 -50.66 -13.18 19.84
CA ALA A 31 -50.40 -14.59 19.60
C ALA A 31 -48.89 -14.76 19.48
N SER A 32 -48.27 -14.87 20.65
CA SER A 32 -46.96 -15.47 20.84
C SER A 32 -46.88 -16.82 20.14
N LEU A 33 -45.74 -17.13 19.54
CA LEU A 33 -44.94 -18.35 19.72
C LEU A 33 -43.97 -18.50 18.55
N ALA A 34 -42.69 -18.22 18.78
CA ALA A 34 -41.57 -19.12 18.51
C ALA A 34 -40.26 -18.34 18.54
N ALA A 35 -39.38 -18.73 19.47
CA ALA A 35 -38.00 -18.29 19.56
C ALA A 35 -37.22 -18.58 18.27
N GLY A 36 -36.32 -17.67 17.86
CA GLY A 36 -35.47 -17.88 16.69
C GLY A 36 -34.43 -16.78 16.46
N ALA A 37 -33.36 -16.82 17.25
CA ALA A 37 -32.00 -16.32 17.00
C ALA A 37 -31.79 -14.99 16.22
N VAL A 38 -31.31 -13.97 16.94
CA VAL A 38 -30.59 -12.83 16.37
C VAL A 38 -29.23 -13.32 15.85
N LEU A 39 -29.10 -13.52 14.53
CA LEU A 39 -27.80 -13.72 13.90
C LEU A 39 -27.23 -12.38 13.46
N ALA A 40 -26.43 -11.76 14.36
CA ALA A 40 -25.54 -10.67 14.00
C ALA A 40 -24.44 -11.21 13.08
N GLY A 41 -24.52 -10.90 11.79
CA GLY A 41 -23.52 -11.29 10.79
C GLY A 41 -22.19 -10.58 11.04
N LEU A 42 -21.22 -11.32 11.57
CA LEU A 42 -19.83 -10.89 11.71
C LEU A 42 -19.17 -10.92 10.32
N ALA A 43 -19.10 -9.77 9.64
CA ALA A 43 -18.37 -9.65 8.39
C ALA A 43 -16.85 -9.73 8.68
N LEU A 44 -16.27 -10.90 8.44
CA LEU A 44 -14.84 -11.14 8.57
C LEU A 44 -14.13 -10.57 7.33
N SER A 45 -13.60 -9.35 7.45
CA SER A 45 -12.73 -8.75 6.43
C SER A 45 -11.44 -9.56 6.31
N ALA A 46 -11.35 -10.44 5.31
CA ALA A 46 -10.11 -11.13 4.96
C ALA A 46 -9.14 -10.11 4.34
N ALA A 47 -8.18 -9.62 5.13
CA ALA A 47 -7.04 -8.89 4.58
C ALA A 47 -6.23 -9.84 3.68
N PRO A 48 -5.69 -9.37 2.54
CA PRO A 48 -4.86 -10.21 1.69
C PRO A 48 -3.63 -10.65 2.47
N ALA A 49 -3.40 -11.96 2.54
CA ALA A 49 -2.16 -12.50 3.04
C ALA A 49 -1.05 -12.17 2.02
N GLN A 50 -0.31 -11.09 2.24
CA GLN A 50 0.98 -10.92 1.58
C GLN A 50 1.86 -12.10 1.97
N ALA A 51 2.32 -12.88 0.98
CA ALA A 51 3.28 -13.94 1.22
C ALA A 51 4.48 -13.37 1.98
N ALA A 52 4.83 -13.99 3.10
CA ALA A 52 5.95 -13.55 3.91
C ALA A 52 7.26 -13.66 3.10
N ILE A 53 8.05 -12.59 3.09
CA ILE A 53 9.37 -12.59 2.47
C ILE A 53 10.33 -13.38 3.37
N ASP A 54 11.00 -14.39 2.81
CA ASP A 54 12.11 -15.08 3.48
C ASP A 54 13.36 -14.18 3.46
N ALA A 55 13.47 -13.32 4.49
CA ALA A 55 14.54 -12.36 4.62
C ALA A 55 15.93 -13.04 4.72
N ALA A 56 16.02 -14.19 5.37
CA ALA A 56 17.27 -14.93 5.52
C ALA A 56 17.79 -15.42 4.17
N ARG A 57 16.90 -16.03 3.36
CA ARG A 57 17.25 -16.47 2.00
C ARG A 57 17.60 -15.29 1.10
N ALA A 58 16.81 -14.22 1.13
CA ALA A 58 17.08 -13.04 0.30
C ALA A 58 18.44 -12.40 0.63
N GLN A 59 18.76 -12.24 1.92
CA GLN A 59 20.05 -11.72 2.35
C GLN A 59 21.21 -12.63 1.94
N ALA A 60 21.04 -13.95 2.02
CA ALA A 60 22.05 -14.91 1.57
C ALA A 60 22.33 -14.78 0.05
N ILE A 61 21.29 -14.71 -0.77
CA ILE A 61 21.42 -14.49 -2.22
C ILE A 61 22.13 -13.15 -2.49
N ALA A 62 21.70 -12.07 -1.81
CA ALA A 62 22.30 -10.75 -1.98
C ALA A 62 23.79 -10.73 -1.61
N SER A 63 24.19 -11.47 -0.56
CA SER A 63 25.58 -11.63 -0.17
C SER A 63 26.38 -12.41 -1.22
N GLN A 64 25.87 -13.54 -1.69
CA GLN A 64 26.53 -14.40 -2.69
C GLN A 64 26.69 -13.69 -4.05
N ASN A 65 25.79 -12.76 -4.38
CA ASN A 65 25.82 -11.98 -5.62
C ASN A 65 26.41 -10.57 -5.42
N ALA A 66 27.25 -10.40 -4.39
CA ALA A 66 28.04 -9.19 -4.12
C ALA A 66 27.23 -7.87 -3.95
N CYS A 67 25.92 -7.94 -3.74
CA CYS A 67 25.07 -6.75 -3.59
C CYS A 67 25.50 -5.92 -2.36
N LEU A 68 25.90 -6.61 -1.29
CA LEU A 68 26.31 -6.01 -0.02
C LEU A 68 27.70 -5.35 -0.06
N GLY A 69 28.44 -5.46 -1.16
CA GLY A 69 29.70 -4.74 -1.34
C GLY A 69 29.51 -3.26 -1.67
N CYS A 70 28.36 -2.90 -2.26
CA CYS A 70 28.05 -1.54 -2.69
C CYS A 70 26.78 -0.96 -2.06
N HIS A 71 25.94 -1.80 -1.45
CA HIS A 71 24.70 -1.40 -0.80
C HIS A 71 24.69 -1.86 0.66
N ALA A 72 24.09 -1.06 1.53
CA ALA A 72 23.75 -1.45 2.89
C ALA A 72 22.25 -1.30 3.11
N VAL A 73 21.74 -1.89 4.19
CA VAL A 73 20.32 -1.82 4.54
C VAL A 73 19.91 -0.38 4.85
N ASP A 74 20.69 0.30 5.68
CA ASP A 74 20.29 1.50 6.43
C ASP A 74 21.09 2.77 6.09
N ARG A 75 22.14 2.63 5.27
CA ARG A 75 23.02 3.75 4.92
C ARG A 75 23.50 3.66 3.48
N LYS A 76 23.78 4.82 2.91
CA LYS A 76 24.41 4.93 1.61
C LYS A 76 25.87 4.47 1.70
N LEU A 77 26.27 3.63 0.76
CA LEU A 77 27.68 3.28 0.51
C LEU A 77 28.08 3.84 -0.86
N VAL A 78 28.35 2.97 -1.82
CA VAL A 78 28.52 3.35 -3.23
C VAL A 78 27.14 3.57 -3.86
N GLY A 79 26.24 2.60 -3.66
CA GLY A 79 24.83 2.67 -4.01
C GLY A 79 23.96 3.22 -2.86
N PRO A 80 22.67 3.51 -3.15
CA PRO A 80 21.69 3.88 -2.12
C PRO A 80 21.51 2.78 -1.07
N SER A 81 21.00 3.16 0.10
CA SER A 81 20.55 2.16 1.07
C SER A 81 19.32 1.41 0.54
N TYR A 82 19.10 0.17 0.98
CA TYR A 82 17.90 -0.56 0.60
C TYR A 82 16.63 0.09 1.16
N GLN A 83 16.70 0.75 2.31
CA GLN A 83 15.61 1.56 2.85
C GLN A 83 15.27 2.76 1.95
N ASP A 84 16.28 3.45 1.37
CA ASP A 84 16.04 4.53 0.41
C ASP A 84 15.37 4.01 -0.87
N VAL A 85 15.79 2.83 -1.34
CA VAL A 85 15.16 2.17 -2.51
C VAL A 85 13.70 1.86 -2.20
N ALA A 86 13.42 1.21 -1.06
CA ALA A 86 12.05 0.94 -0.62
C ALA A 86 11.20 2.21 -0.52
N ALA A 87 11.74 3.28 0.07
CA ALA A 87 11.05 4.55 0.21
C ALA A 87 10.75 5.20 -1.16
N LYS A 88 11.71 5.22 -2.09
CA LYS A 88 11.54 5.80 -3.42
C LYS A 88 10.46 5.09 -4.25
N TYR A 89 10.37 3.76 -4.14
CA TYR A 89 9.47 2.93 -4.94
C TYR A 89 8.18 2.52 -4.20
N LYS A 90 7.94 3.05 -3.01
CA LYS A 90 6.73 2.76 -2.23
C LYS A 90 5.47 3.09 -3.03
N GLY A 91 4.60 2.10 -3.21
CA GLY A 91 3.34 2.25 -3.93
C GLY A 91 3.43 2.14 -5.45
N ASP A 92 4.62 1.91 -6.02
CA ASP A 92 4.77 1.64 -7.46
C ASP A 92 4.58 0.15 -7.75
N ALA A 93 3.42 -0.21 -8.31
CA ALA A 93 3.09 -1.59 -8.68
C ALA A 93 4.05 -2.19 -9.73
N GLY A 94 4.77 -1.36 -10.49
CA GLY A 94 5.77 -1.78 -11.46
C GLY A 94 7.21 -1.82 -10.92
N ALA A 95 7.44 -1.50 -9.64
CA ALA A 95 8.78 -1.35 -9.07
C ALA A 95 9.61 -2.62 -9.21
N GLN A 96 9.03 -3.79 -8.90
CA GLN A 96 9.74 -5.07 -8.95
C GLN A 96 10.30 -5.33 -10.36
N ALA A 97 9.46 -5.22 -11.40
CA ALA A 97 9.87 -5.44 -12.78
C ALA A 97 10.94 -4.44 -13.25
N LYS A 98 10.80 -3.15 -12.89
CA LYS A 98 11.79 -2.10 -13.21
C LYS A 98 13.13 -2.39 -12.56
N LEU A 99 13.14 -2.76 -11.28
CA LEU A 99 14.36 -3.02 -10.52
C LEU A 99 15.05 -4.32 -10.96
N VAL A 100 14.29 -5.36 -11.28
CA VAL A 100 14.82 -6.59 -11.89
C VAL A 100 15.60 -6.27 -13.16
N GLN A 101 15.03 -5.48 -14.07
CA GLN A 101 15.73 -5.06 -15.29
C GLN A 101 16.96 -4.21 -14.99
N LYS A 102 16.86 -3.25 -14.06
CA LYS A 102 17.98 -2.40 -13.65
C LYS A 102 19.15 -3.20 -13.10
N VAL A 103 18.91 -4.23 -12.29
CA VAL A 103 19.98 -5.08 -11.73
C VAL A 103 20.56 -6.02 -12.78
N ARG A 104 19.71 -6.58 -13.67
CA ARG A 104 20.16 -7.49 -14.73
C ARG A 104 21.06 -6.78 -15.75
N GLN A 105 20.71 -5.56 -16.14
CA GLN A 105 21.39 -4.79 -17.19
C GLN A 105 22.43 -3.80 -16.63
N GLY A 106 22.38 -3.54 -15.32
CA GLY A 106 23.11 -2.43 -14.71
C GLY A 106 22.49 -1.07 -15.07
N GLY A 107 23.15 0.00 -14.68
CA GLY A 107 22.85 1.32 -15.22
C GLY A 107 23.26 2.50 -14.33
N LEU A 108 22.98 3.69 -14.85
CA LEU A 108 23.45 4.98 -14.32
C LEU A 108 22.27 5.93 -14.05
N GLY A 109 22.52 7.06 -13.38
CA GLY A 109 21.69 8.27 -13.43
C GLY A 109 20.56 8.36 -12.40
N VAL A 110 19.99 7.24 -11.95
CA VAL A 110 18.84 7.26 -11.01
C VAL A 110 19.26 7.71 -9.61
N TRP A 111 20.48 7.37 -9.19
CA TRP A 111 21.00 7.58 -7.83
C TRP A 111 22.31 8.38 -7.78
N GLY A 112 22.79 8.82 -8.95
CA GLY A 112 24.05 9.55 -9.11
C GLY A 112 24.81 9.17 -10.38
N GLN A 113 26.06 9.62 -10.44
CA GLN A 113 26.97 9.44 -11.58
C GLN A 113 27.79 8.14 -11.51
N ILE A 114 27.62 7.33 -10.46
CA ILE A 114 28.30 6.03 -10.33
C ILE A 114 27.41 4.96 -10.99
N PRO A 115 27.90 4.24 -12.02
CA PRO A 115 27.13 3.18 -12.65
C PRO A 115 27.06 1.94 -11.74
N MET A 116 25.89 1.33 -11.64
CA MET A 116 25.71 0.00 -11.05
C MET A 116 26.06 -1.06 -12.12
N PRO A 117 27.04 -1.96 -11.87
CA PRO A 117 27.36 -3.04 -12.80
C PRO A 117 26.19 -3.99 -13.05
N ALA A 118 26.19 -4.65 -14.21
CA ALA A 118 25.22 -5.68 -14.53
C ALA A 118 25.46 -6.95 -13.70
N ASN A 119 24.38 -7.58 -13.22
CA ASN A 119 24.41 -8.89 -12.58
C ASN A 119 23.72 -9.95 -13.47
N PRO A 120 24.37 -10.47 -14.53
CA PRO A 120 23.75 -11.41 -15.46
C PRO A 120 23.66 -12.85 -14.94
N LYS A 121 24.42 -13.20 -13.90
CA LYS A 121 24.58 -14.59 -13.41
C LYS A 121 23.51 -15.02 -12.40
N ILE A 122 22.79 -14.07 -11.81
CA ILE A 122 21.71 -14.38 -10.86
C ILE A 122 20.47 -14.89 -11.62
N SER A 123 19.86 -15.95 -11.10
CA SER A 123 18.62 -16.50 -11.66
C SER A 123 17.47 -15.50 -11.55
N ASP A 124 16.47 -15.58 -12.44
CA ASP A 124 15.32 -14.68 -12.39
C ASP A 124 14.51 -14.81 -11.09
N ALA A 125 14.45 -16.03 -10.53
CA ALA A 125 13.73 -16.31 -9.29
C ALA A 125 14.46 -15.71 -8.07
N ASP A 126 15.78 -15.89 -8.00
CA ASP A 126 16.59 -15.35 -6.92
C ASP A 126 16.66 -13.83 -6.99
N LEU A 127 16.74 -13.27 -8.20
CA LEU A 127 16.72 -11.81 -8.38
C LEU A 127 15.39 -11.21 -7.92
N LYS A 128 14.24 -11.82 -8.28
CA LYS A 128 12.94 -11.38 -7.77
C LYS A 128 12.88 -11.45 -6.24
N THR A 129 13.38 -12.54 -5.65
CA THR A 129 13.45 -12.72 -4.19
C THR A 129 14.22 -11.58 -3.52
N VAL A 130 15.38 -11.21 -4.06
CA VAL A 130 16.19 -10.10 -3.54
C VAL A 130 15.48 -8.76 -3.73
N ILE A 131 14.88 -8.51 -4.89
CA ILE A 131 14.19 -7.25 -5.16
C ILE A 131 12.97 -7.06 -4.25
N ASP A 132 12.20 -8.12 -3.98
CA ASP A 132 11.07 -8.04 -3.05
C ASP A 132 11.52 -7.73 -1.62
N TRP A 133 12.63 -8.36 -1.19
CA TRP A 133 13.25 -8.04 0.09
C TRP A 133 13.76 -6.60 0.15
N VAL A 134 14.39 -6.09 -0.91
CA VAL A 134 14.83 -4.68 -0.99
C VAL A 134 13.64 -3.72 -0.95
N LEU A 135 12.55 -4.01 -1.67
CA LEU A 135 11.33 -3.19 -1.67
C LEU A 135 10.61 -3.20 -0.32
N ALA A 136 10.79 -4.25 0.48
CA ALA A 136 10.34 -4.32 1.87
C ALA A 136 11.27 -3.55 2.85
N GLY A 137 12.32 -2.88 2.36
CA GLY A 137 13.29 -2.17 3.19
C GLY A 137 14.41 -3.05 3.74
N ALA A 138 14.61 -4.22 3.16
CA ALA A 138 15.62 -5.20 3.54
C ALA A 138 15.58 -5.54 5.05
N PRO A 139 14.43 -5.98 5.58
CA PRO A 139 14.31 -6.33 7.00
C PRO A 139 15.34 -7.40 7.37
N ALA A 140 15.85 -7.30 8.61
CA ALA A 140 16.71 -8.33 9.16
C ALA A 140 15.97 -9.67 9.24
N LYS A 141 16.74 -10.75 9.17
CA LYS A 141 16.28 -12.12 9.41
C LYS A 141 15.75 -12.32 10.82
#